data_AF-A0A7R8HA05-F1
#
_entry.id   AF-A0A7R8HA05-F1
#
_cell.length_a   1.000
_cell.length_b   1.000
_cell.length_c   1.000
_cell.angle_alpha   90.00
_cell.angle_beta   90.00
_cell.angle_gamma   90.00
#
_symmetry.space_group_name_H-M   'P 1'
#
loop_
_entity.id
_entity.type
_entity.pdbx_description
1 polymer ?
#
loop_
_entity_poly.entity_id
_entity_poly.type
_entity_poly.pdbx_seq_one_letter_code
_entity_poly.pdbx_strand_id
1 'polypeptide(L)'
;MCEGCVIEAYPDRESFCADSGAYVLNLKECCGCRELEMDSCSSSSSGVDAKLVDLLNEASIETNGNVKLEKLMSVQELLVRKEPNLLDNFLDEVMGFQNDRSQDIRRFVVGFIEEACKVDPELLPKVIKNVQILMMESGVAVQKRVIQAMTHLYKISLMWIARAKTVTEDMEAVWNEIIAIKTVILMLLDSDNDGD
;
A
#
# COMPACT_ATOMS: atom_id res chain seq x y z
N MET A 1 10.70 35.76 -3.49
CA MET A 1 11.75 35.50 -4.49
C MET A 1 12.62 36.74 -4.56
N CYS A 2 13.95 36.61 -4.47
CA CYS A 2 14.82 37.76 -4.70
C CYS A 2 14.75 38.15 -6.18
N GLU A 3 14.87 39.44 -6.49
CA GLU A 3 14.67 39.99 -7.84
C GLU A 3 15.68 39.49 -8.90
N GLY A 4 16.63 38.62 -8.53
CA GLY A 4 17.67 38.08 -9.40
C GLY A 4 17.50 36.62 -9.86
N CYS A 5 16.52 35.86 -9.36
CA CYS A 5 16.33 34.47 -9.76
C CYS A 5 15.39 34.38 -10.98
N VAL A 6 15.94 34.19 -12.18
CA VAL A 6 15.14 33.92 -13.37
C VAL A 6 15.06 32.41 -13.60
N ILE A 7 13.85 31.87 -13.66
CA ILE A 7 13.58 30.51 -14.09
C ILE A 7 13.64 30.52 -15.62
N GLU A 8 14.62 29.85 -16.23
CA GLU A 8 14.59 29.62 -17.68
C GLU A 8 13.70 28.42 -18.01
N ALA A 9 12.95 28.54 -19.10
CA ALA A 9 11.87 27.62 -19.45
C ALA A 9 12.34 26.23 -19.94
N TYR A 10 13.62 26.04 -20.24
CA TYR A 10 14.16 24.78 -20.77
C TYR A 10 15.61 24.54 -20.29
N PRO A 11 15.92 23.43 -19.60
CA PRO A 11 17.30 23.09 -19.22
C PRO A 11 18.13 22.66 -20.44
N ASP A 12 19.40 23.04 -20.43
CA ASP A 12 20.38 22.68 -21.47
C ASP A 12 20.58 21.16 -21.52
N ARG A 13 20.76 20.61 -22.73
CA ARG A 13 20.78 19.15 -22.99
C ARG A 13 21.97 18.42 -22.34
N GLU A 14 22.97 19.16 -21.87
CA GLU A 14 24.17 18.63 -21.21
C GLU A 14 23.98 18.42 -19.70
N SER A 15 22.87 18.90 -19.12
CA SER A 15 22.55 18.81 -17.68
C SER A 15 21.84 17.51 -17.28
N PHE A 16 22.11 16.38 -17.96
CA PHE A 16 21.47 15.09 -17.69
C PHE A 16 22.31 14.25 -16.72
N CYS A 17 21.78 13.97 -15.52
CA CYS A 17 22.44 13.06 -14.59
C CYS A 17 22.11 11.61 -14.98
N ALA A 18 23.10 10.89 -15.53
CA ALA A 18 22.91 9.53 -16.02
C ALA A 18 22.51 8.53 -14.91
N ASP A 19 22.88 8.80 -13.66
CA ASP A 19 22.60 7.90 -12.53
C ASP A 19 21.17 8.05 -11.97
N SER A 20 20.55 9.23 -12.12
CA SER A 20 19.20 9.52 -11.59
C SER A 20 18.15 9.79 -12.66
N GLY A 21 18.54 9.87 -13.95
CA GLY A 21 17.61 9.97 -15.08
C GLY A 21 16.84 11.30 -15.18
N ALA A 22 17.25 12.33 -14.44
CA ALA A 22 16.61 13.64 -14.39
C ALA A 22 17.52 14.75 -14.96
N TYR A 23 16.89 15.80 -15.51
CA TYR A 23 17.59 17.03 -15.91
C TYR A 23 17.85 17.90 -14.68
N VAL A 24 19.10 18.29 -14.46
CA VAL A 24 19.50 19.21 -13.39
C VAL A 24 18.93 20.59 -13.73
N LEU A 25 18.13 21.17 -12.84
CA LEU A 25 17.61 22.53 -13.02
C LEU A 25 18.78 23.52 -12.98
N ASN A 26 18.91 24.31 -14.05
CA ASN A 26 19.95 25.32 -14.24
C ASN A 26 19.81 26.48 -13.24
N LEU A 27 20.35 26.34 -12.03
CA LEU A 27 20.61 27.46 -11.12
C LEU A 27 22.09 27.84 -11.22
N LYS A 28 22.43 28.78 -12.10
CA LYS A 28 23.74 29.47 -12.09
C LYS A 28 23.76 30.50 -10.97
N GLU A 29 23.84 29.98 -9.74
CA GLU A 29 24.14 30.61 -8.43
C GLU A 29 23.43 31.91 -7.98
N CYS A 30 22.95 31.89 -6.74
CA CYS A 30 22.98 33.07 -5.86
C CYS A 30 23.70 32.70 -4.55
N CYS A 31 24.82 33.37 -4.30
CA CYS A 31 25.78 33.11 -3.21
C CYS A 31 25.31 33.62 -1.81
N GLY A 32 24.02 33.87 -1.61
CA GLY A 32 23.47 34.51 -0.39
C GLY A 32 22.89 33.56 0.67
N CYS A 33 22.75 32.27 0.38
CA CYS A 33 22.11 31.29 1.28
C CYS A 33 23.03 30.10 1.60
N ARG A 34 24.33 30.36 1.74
CA ARG A 34 25.33 29.38 2.20
C ARG A 34 25.07 29.00 3.65
N GLU A 35 24.57 27.79 3.87
CA GLU A 35 25.04 26.82 4.88
C GLU A 35 24.04 25.67 4.87
N LEU A 36 24.13 24.75 3.92
CA LEU A 36 23.74 23.38 4.18
C LEU A 36 24.73 22.49 3.44
N GLU A 37 25.30 21.58 4.22
CA GLU A 37 26.14 20.50 3.76
C GLU A 37 25.46 19.80 2.57
N MET A 38 26.31 19.34 1.66
CA MET A 38 25.90 18.50 0.55
C MET A 38 25.43 17.17 1.13
N ASP A 39 24.18 17.12 1.59
CA ASP A 39 23.51 15.89 1.96
C ASP A 39 23.38 15.07 0.68
N SER A 40 24.30 14.11 0.52
CA SER A 40 23.96 12.86 -0.13
C SER A 40 22.58 12.44 0.39
N CYS A 41 21.66 12.03 -0.48
CA CYS A 41 20.46 11.31 -0.06
C CYS A 41 20.86 9.93 0.52
N SER A 42 21.61 9.93 1.61
CA SER A 42 21.49 8.92 2.65
C SER A 42 20.14 9.18 3.29
N SER A 43 19.16 8.39 2.88
CA SER A 43 17.87 8.24 3.53
C SER A 43 18.07 8.25 5.04
N SER A 44 17.80 9.38 5.68
CA SER A 44 17.49 9.43 7.10
C SER A 44 16.20 8.63 7.23
N SER A 45 16.34 7.33 7.53
CA SER A 45 15.24 6.50 8.02
C SER A 45 14.48 7.37 8.99
N SER A 46 13.24 7.72 8.67
CA SER A 46 12.41 8.44 9.63
C SER A 46 12.36 7.59 10.90
N GLY A 47 12.21 8.21 12.07
CA GLY A 47 12.06 7.43 13.32
C GLY A 47 10.89 6.45 13.25
N VAL A 48 9.95 6.67 12.32
CA VAL A 48 8.80 5.80 12.06
C VAL A 48 9.18 4.62 11.16
N ASP A 49 10.03 4.79 10.14
CA ASP A 49 10.54 3.68 9.31
C ASP A 49 11.25 2.64 10.18
N ALA A 50 12.20 3.08 11.01
CA ALA A 50 12.92 2.19 11.92
C ALA A 50 11.95 1.45 12.86
N LYS A 51 10.96 2.17 13.39
CA LYS A 51 9.93 1.58 14.25
C LYS A 51 9.04 0.57 13.52
N LEU A 52 8.69 0.82 12.26
CA LEU A 52 7.91 -0.11 11.43
C LEU A 52 8.70 -1.39 11.19
N VAL A 53 9.99 -1.26 10.84
CA VAL A 53 10.90 -2.40 10.67
C VAL A 53 10.98 -3.21 11.96
N ASP A 54 11.18 -2.57 13.11
CA ASP A 54 11.23 -3.26 14.41
C ASP A 54 9.92 -3.99 14.72
N LEU A 55 8.78 -3.33 14.56
CA LEU A 55 7.46 -3.92 14.82
C LEU A 55 7.17 -5.14 13.92
N LEU A 56 7.47 -5.04 12.63
CA LEU A 56 7.24 -6.12 11.67
C LEU A 56 8.18 -7.30 11.92
N ASN A 57 9.45 -7.04 12.23
CA ASN A 57 10.41 -8.07 12.60
C ASN A 57 9.99 -8.79 13.89
N GLU A 58 9.62 -8.05 14.93
CA GLU A 58 9.11 -8.62 16.18
C GLU A 58 7.83 -9.44 15.94
N ALA A 59 6.89 -8.93 15.13
CA ALA A 59 5.67 -9.66 14.80
C ALA A 59 5.94 -10.95 14.02
N SER A 60 6.97 -10.98 13.16
CA SER A 60 7.31 -12.16 12.36
C SER A 60 7.76 -13.37 13.21
N ILE A 61 8.45 -13.11 14.32
CA ILE A 61 8.96 -14.15 15.24
C ILE A 61 8.04 -14.39 16.45
N GLU A 62 7.03 -13.53 16.66
CA GLU A 62 6.09 -13.66 17.76
C GLU A 62 5.25 -14.94 17.64
N THR A 63 5.14 -15.68 18.75
CA THR A 63 4.40 -16.95 18.83
C THR A 63 3.03 -16.77 19.47
N ASN A 64 2.85 -15.75 20.30
CA ASN A 64 1.57 -15.39 20.87
C ASN A 64 0.73 -14.58 19.85
N GLY A 65 -0.31 -15.21 19.32
CA GLY A 65 -1.18 -14.61 18.30
C GLY A 65 -1.80 -13.27 18.70
N ASN A 66 -2.11 -13.06 19.99
CA ASN A 66 -2.71 -11.80 20.46
C ASN A 66 -1.67 -10.66 20.44
N VAL A 67 -0.46 -10.94 20.94
CA VAL A 67 0.64 -9.96 20.95
C VAL A 67 1.07 -9.63 19.51
N LYS A 68 1.12 -10.63 18.63
CA LYS A 68 1.38 -10.43 17.21
C LYS A 68 0.34 -9.49 16.59
N LEU A 69 -0.94 -9.74 16.87
CA LEU A 69 -2.03 -8.92 16.35
C LEU A 69 -1.94 -7.46 16.84
N GLU A 70 -1.61 -7.22 18.11
CA GLU A 70 -1.41 -5.86 18.65
C GLU A 70 -0.28 -5.11 17.94
N LYS A 71 0.83 -5.79 17.63
CA LYS A 71 1.93 -5.20 16.84
C LYS A 71 1.47 -4.83 15.44
N LEU A 72 0.77 -5.74 14.76
CA LEU A 72 0.25 -5.50 13.42
C LEU A 72 -0.79 -4.37 13.39
N MET A 73 -1.65 -4.25 14.40
CA MET A 73 -2.56 -3.11 14.55
C MET A 73 -1.79 -1.78 14.72
N SER A 74 -0.66 -1.81 15.44
CA SER A 74 0.22 -0.63 15.58
C SER A 74 0.87 -0.26 14.24
N VAL A 75 1.30 -1.26 13.45
CA VAL A 75 1.80 -1.06 12.08
C VAL A 75 0.73 -0.43 11.20
N GLN A 76 -0.51 -0.94 11.24
CA GLN A 76 -1.61 -0.36 10.47
C GLN A 76 -1.87 1.10 10.86
N GLU A 77 -1.87 1.44 12.16
CA GLU A 77 -2.07 2.82 12.60
C GLU A 77 -0.99 3.75 12.02
N LEU A 78 0.26 3.30 11.99
CA LEU A 78 1.36 4.06 11.40
C LEU A 78 1.18 4.21 9.88
N LEU A 79 1.00 3.11 9.15
CA LEU A 79 0.95 3.10 7.68
C LEU A 79 -0.32 3.71 7.09
N VAL A 80 -1.47 3.60 7.75
CA VAL A 80 -2.75 4.04 7.18
C VAL A 80 -3.14 5.44 7.69
N ARG A 81 -2.77 5.80 8.92
CA ARG A 81 -3.26 7.05 9.56
C ARG A 81 -2.18 8.10 9.76
N LYS A 82 -0.96 7.72 10.15
CA LYS A 82 0.08 8.68 10.54
C LYS A 82 1.00 9.04 9.39
N GLU A 83 1.53 8.03 8.70
CA GLU A 83 2.48 8.20 7.59
C GLU A 83 2.07 7.38 6.35
N PRO A 84 0.96 7.75 5.67
CA PRO A 84 0.49 7.07 4.45
C PRO A 84 1.50 6.98 3.31
N ASN A 85 2.48 7.89 3.27
CA ASN A 85 3.56 7.88 2.28
C ASN A 85 4.48 6.65 2.41
N LEU A 86 4.46 5.95 3.55
CA LEU A 86 5.23 4.72 3.77
C LEU A 86 4.45 3.46 3.38
N LEU A 87 3.15 3.58 3.10
CA LEU A 87 2.27 2.44 2.88
C LEU A 87 2.76 1.51 1.77
N ASP A 88 3.16 2.07 0.63
CA ASP A 88 3.65 1.27 -0.50
C ASP A 88 4.98 0.58 -0.20
N ASN A 89 5.84 1.20 0.60
CA ASN A 89 7.17 0.69 0.94
C ASN A 89 7.12 -0.55 1.84
N PHE A 90 6.08 -0.67 2.68
CA PHE A 90 5.93 -1.75 3.66
C PHE A 90 4.81 -2.74 3.30
N LEU A 91 4.23 -2.61 2.11
CA LEU A 91 3.05 -3.38 1.71
C LEU A 91 3.34 -4.87 1.70
N ASP A 92 4.47 -5.27 1.11
CA ASP A 92 4.86 -6.68 0.95
C ASP A 92 5.12 -7.36 2.30
N GLU A 93 5.73 -6.65 3.24
CA GLU A 93 6.00 -7.12 4.60
C GLU A 93 4.69 -7.42 5.35
N VAL A 94 3.67 -6.57 5.19
CA VAL A 94 2.34 -6.83 5.78
C VAL A 94 1.64 -7.98 5.06
N MET A 95 1.77 -8.08 3.73
CA MET A 95 1.19 -9.20 2.95
C MET A 95 1.84 -10.55 3.31
N GLY A 96 3.07 -10.55 3.80
CA GLY A 96 3.75 -11.75 4.32
C GLY A 96 2.99 -12.50 5.41
N PHE A 97 2.09 -11.82 6.14
CA PHE A 97 1.25 -12.42 7.18
C PHE A 97 -0.02 -13.12 6.66
N GLN A 98 -0.31 -13.09 5.35
CA GLN A 98 -1.53 -13.69 4.80
C GLN A 98 -1.64 -15.21 5.03
N ASN A 99 -0.49 -15.88 5.19
CA ASN A 99 -0.38 -17.32 5.42
C ASN A 99 -0.14 -17.66 6.90
N ASP A 100 -0.28 -16.71 7.83
CA ASP A 100 -0.10 -16.97 9.26
C ASP A 100 -1.09 -18.06 9.73
N ARG A 101 -0.68 -18.87 10.71
CA ARG A 101 -1.49 -19.96 11.25
C ARG A 101 -2.76 -19.45 11.94
N SER A 102 -2.68 -18.29 12.58
CA SER A 102 -3.80 -17.66 13.27
C SER A 102 -4.81 -17.08 12.29
N GLN A 103 -6.08 -17.47 12.43
CA GLN A 103 -7.17 -16.88 11.64
C GLN A 103 -7.35 -15.39 11.93
N ASP A 104 -7.03 -14.93 13.13
CA ASP A 104 -7.14 -13.51 13.50
C ASP A 104 -6.14 -12.66 12.73
N ILE A 105 -4.93 -13.17 12.53
CA ILE A 105 -3.90 -12.50 11.74
C ILE A 105 -4.30 -12.46 10.27
N ARG A 106 -4.82 -13.56 9.72
CA ARG A 106 -5.35 -13.56 8.34
C ARG A 106 -6.53 -12.61 8.16
N ARG A 107 -7.45 -12.54 9.13
CA ARG A 107 -8.55 -11.55 9.15
C ARG A 107 -8.03 -10.11 9.23
N PHE A 108 -6.97 -9.89 10.00
CA PHE A 108 -6.28 -8.61 10.05
C PHE A 108 -5.74 -8.22 8.68
N VAL A 109 -5.04 -9.12 7.97
CA VAL A 109 -4.50 -8.82 6.62
C VAL A 109 -5.60 -8.39 5.65
N VAL A 110 -6.75 -9.07 5.65
CA VAL A 110 -7.92 -8.65 4.85
C VAL A 110 -8.36 -7.23 5.22
N GLY A 111 -8.42 -6.91 6.51
CA GLY A 111 -8.80 -5.57 6.97
C GLY A 111 -7.76 -4.50 6.68
N PHE A 112 -6.47 -4.84 6.72
CA PHE A 112 -5.40 -3.95 6.32
C PHE A 112 -5.51 -3.60 4.84
N ILE A 113 -5.72 -4.60 3.95
CA ILE A 113 -5.93 -4.38 2.52
C ILE A 113 -7.10 -3.42 2.28
N GLU A 114 -8.21 -3.64 2.98
CA GLU A 114 -9.40 -2.79 2.88
C GLU A 114 -9.10 -1.33 3.24
N GLU A 115 -8.41 -1.10 4.36
CA GLU A 115 -8.07 0.25 4.82
C GLU A 115 -6.99 0.91 3.95
N ALA A 116 -5.98 0.15 3.51
CA ALA A 116 -4.95 0.61 2.59
C ALA A 116 -5.55 1.10 1.26
N CYS A 117 -6.46 0.32 0.66
CA CYS A 117 -7.11 0.70 -0.60
C CYS A 117 -8.11 1.86 -0.45
N LYS A 118 -8.62 2.15 0.75
CA LYS A 118 -9.41 3.37 1.02
C LYS A 118 -8.53 4.62 0.99
N VAL A 119 -7.28 4.49 1.42
CA VAL A 119 -6.29 5.58 1.42
C VAL A 119 -5.70 5.76 0.04
N ASP A 120 -5.25 4.67 -0.58
CA ASP A 120 -4.64 4.67 -1.91
C ASP A 120 -5.18 3.51 -2.77
N PRO A 121 -6.15 3.77 -3.66
CA PRO A 121 -6.67 2.77 -4.59
C PRO A 121 -5.64 2.26 -5.61
N GLU A 122 -4.53 2.96 -5.84
CA GLU A 122 -3.48 2.52 -6.78
C GLU A 122 -2.74 1.26 -6.27
N LEU A 123 -2.95 0.88 -5.01
CA LEU A 123 -2.42 -0.36 -4.44
C LEU A 123 -3.19 -1.62 -4.86
N LEU A 124 -4.41 -1.47 -5.42
CA LEU A 124 -5.27 -2.58 -5.80
C LEU A 124 -4.57 -3.66 -6.66
N PRO A 125 -3.78 -3.32 -7.71
CA PRO A 125 -3.06 -4.31 -8.51
C PRO A 125 -2.10 -5.18 -7.69
N LYS A 126 -1.51 -4.63 -6.62
CA LYS A 126 -0.54 -5.34 -5.77
C LYS A 126 -1.20 -6.31 -4.79
N VAL A 127 -2.43 -6.03 -4.37
CA VAL A 127 -3.09 -6.75 -3.25
C VAL A 127 -4.29 -7.58 -3.63
N ILE A 128 -4.91 -7.37 -4.79
CA ILE A 128 -6.19 -8.03 -5.11
C ILE A 128 -6.07 -9.56 -5.17
N LYS A 129 -4.92 -10.06 -5.62
CA LYS A 129 -4.63 -11.51 -5.62
C LYS A 129 -4.54 -12.10 -4.23
N ASN A 130 -4.03 -11.36 -3.26
CA ASN A 130 -4.00 -11.77 -1.86
C ASN A 130 -5.43 -11.93 -1.31
N VAL A 131 -6.34 -11.01 -1.65
CA VAL A 131 -7.77 -11.12 -1.29
C VAL A 131 -8.42 -12.36 -1.90
N GLN A 132 -8.13 -12.66 -3.17
CA GLN A 132 -8.63 -13.84 -3.86
C GLN A 132 -8.18 -15.14 -3.17
N ILE A 133 -6.89 -15.25 -2.85
CA ILE A 133 -6.32 -16.41 -2.14
C ILE A 133 -6.97 -16.56 -0.77
N LEU A 134 -7.10 -15.46 0.00
CA LEU A 134 -7.76 -15.47 1.31
C LEU A 134 -9.24 -15.86 1.22
N MET A 135 -9.93 -15.57 0.11
CA MET A 135 -11.31 -16.03 -0.13
C MET A 135 -11.39 -17.54 -0.39
N MET A 136 -10.46 -18.08 -1.18
CA MET A 136 -10.54 -19.46 -1.68
C MET A 136 -9.92 -20.49 -0.73
N GLU A 137 -8.82 -20.14 -0.07
CA GLU A 137 -7.97 -21.10 0.64
C GLU A 137 -8.08 -21.01 2.17
N SER A 138 -8.80 -20.01 2.70
CA SER A 138 -8.95 -19.86 4.15
C SER A 138 -10.27 -20.43 4.69
N GLY A 139 -10.31 -20.67 6.00
CA GLY A 139 -11.53 -21.10 6.69
C GLY A 139 -12.62 -20.03 6.71
N VAL A 140 -13.84 -20.47 7.03
CA VAL A 140 -15.09 -19.69 6.98
C VAL A 140 -14.99 -18.33 7.67
N ALA A 141 -14.31 -18.22 8.82
CA ALA A 141 -14.17 -16.94 9.52
C ALA A 141 -13.40 -15.87 8.71
N VAL A 142 -12.38 -16.29 7.96
CA VAL A 142 -11.62 -15.40 7.06
C VAL A 142 -12.45 -15.08 5.83
N GLN A 143 -13.16 -16.07 5.26
CA GLN A 143 -14.07 -15.84 4.13
C GLN A 143 -15.16 -14.81 4.46
N LYS A 144 -15.81 -14.92 5.63
CA LYS A 144 -16.76 -13.91 6.13
C LYS A 144 -16.13 -12.52 6.19
N ARG A 145 -14.88 -12.41 6.66
CA ARG A 145 -14.15 -11.13 6.70
C ARG A 145 -13.82 -10.60 5.30
N VAL A 146 -13.49 -11.46 4.33
CA VAL A 146 -13.30 -11.08 2.92
C VAL A 146 -14.60 -10.57 2.32
N ILE A 147 -15.73 -11.26 2.53
CA ILE A 147 -17.05 -10.82 2.06
C ILE A 147 -17.36 -9.42 2.59
N GLN A 148 -17.10 -9.16 3.87
CA GLN A 148 -17.25 -7.83 4.45
C GLN A 148 -16.35 -6.79 3.77
N ALA A 149 -15.05 -7.06 3.58
CA ALA A 149 -14.13 -6.16 2.88
C ALA A 149 -14.56 -5.90 1.43
N MET A 150 -15.08 -6.91 0.76
CA MET A 150 -15.49 -6.83 -0.65
C MET A 150 -16.64 -5.84 -0.87
N THR A 151 -17.47 -5.55 0.14
CA THR A 151 -18.48 -4.48 0.04
C THR A 151 -17.86 -3.11 -0.18
N HIS A 152 -16.67 -2.89 0.39
CA HIS A 152 -15.90 -1.66 0.20
C HIS A 152 -15.00 -1.75 -1.03
N LEU A 153 -14.22 -2.83 -1.17
CA LEU A 153 -13.27 -3.00 -2.27
C LEU A 153 -13.94 -2.98 -3.65
N TYR A 154 -15.14 -3.54 -3.79
CA TYR A 154 -15.91 -3.46 -5.03
C TYR A 154 -16.22 -2.00 -5.41
N LYS A 155 -16.69 -1.21 -4.44
CA LYS A 155 -17.01 0.21 -4.65
C LYS A 155 -15.75 1.02 -4.95
N ILE A 156 -14.67 0.80 -4.21
CA ILE A 156 -13.38 1.48 -4.40
C ILE A 156 -12.85 1.20 -5.80
N SER A 157 -12.76 -0.08 -6.19
CA SER A 157 -12.26 -0.50 -7.51
C SER A 157 -13.09 0.09 -8.64
N LEU A 158 -14.43 0.04 -8.54
CA LEU A 158 -15.30 0.62 -9.55
C LEU A 158 -15.11 2.13 -9.67
N MET A 159 -15.02 2.86 -8.56
CA MET A 159 -14.78 4.31 -8.58
C MET A 159 -13.41 4.66 -9.13
N TRP A 160 -12.37 3.88 -8.79
CA TRP A 160 -11.00 4.06 -9.26
C TRP A 160 -10.94 3.95 -10.79
N ILE A 161 -11.47 2.86 -11.35
CA ILE A 161 -11.52 2.62 -12.80
C ILE A 161 -12.39 3.66 -13.50
N ALA A 162 -13.59 3.96 -12.98
CA ALA A 162 -14.52 4.90 -13.61
C ALA A 162 -14.02 6.36 -13.65
N ARG A 163 -13.05 6.71 -12.79
CA ARG A 163 -12.42 8.04 -12.77
C ARG A 163 -11.16 8.12 -13.64
N ALA A 164 -10.63 6.99 -14.09
CA ALA A 164 -9.44 6.96 -14.93
C ALA A 164 -9.73 7.61 -16.30
N LYS A 165 -8.79 8.40 -16.81
CA LYS A 165 -8.89 8.97 -18.16
C LYS A 165 -8.78 7.90 -19.24
N THR A 166 -8.00 6.86 -18.95
CA THR A 166 -7.73 5.71 -19.81
C THR A 166 -7.70 4.49 -18.92
N VAL A 167 -8.38 3.42 -19.34
CA VAL A 167 -8.32 2.13 -18.65
C VAL A 167 -7.02 1.43 -19.06
N THR A 168 -6.23 0.99 -18.08
CA THR A 168 -4.98 0.25 -18.27
C THR A 168 -5.20 -1.26 -18.17
N GLU A 169 -4.23 -2.05 -18.64
CA GLU A 169 -4.28 -3.51 -18.50
C GLU A 169 -4.34 -3.94 -17.02
N ASP A 170 -3.62 -3.25 -16.13
CA ASP A 170 -3.67 -3.51 -14.68
C ASP A 170 -5.06 -3.24 -14.09
N MET A 171 -5.74 -2.17 -14.55
CA MET A 171 -7.12 -1.88 -14.14
C MET A 171 -8.08 -2.98 -14.59
N GLU A 172 -7.93 -3.48 -15.82
CA GLU A 172 -8.73 -4.60 -16.33
C GLU A 172 -8.45 -5.88 -15.54
N ALA A 173 -7.19 -6.16 -15.24
CA ALA A 173 -6.80 -7.31 -14.43
C ALA A 173 -7.43 -7.24 -13.04
N VAL A 174 -7.30 -6.12 -12.33
CA VAL A 174 -7.94 -5.89 -11.03
C VAL A 174 -9.45 -6.10 -11.12
N TRP A 175 -10.10 -5.55 -12.15
CA TRP A 175 -11.55 -5.69 -12.31
C TRP A 175 -11.97 -7.14 -12.52
N ASN A 176 -11.23 -7.90 -13.33
CA ASN A 176 -11.49 -9.31 -13.54
C ASN A 176 -11.37 -10.11 -12.23
N GLU A 177 -10.39 -9.80 -11.39
CA GLU A 177 -10.26 -10.43 -10.07
C GLU A 177 -11.41 -10.06 -9.12
N ILE A 178 -11.83 -8.79 -9.10
CA ILE A 178 -13.00 -8.34 -8.32
C ILE A 178 -14.26 -9.11 -8.75
N ILE A 179 -14.48 -9.31 -10.05
CA ILE A 179 -15.61 -10.08 -10.58
C ILE A 179 -15.49 -11.57 -10.26
N ALA A 180 -14.29 -12.15 -10.30
CA ALA A 180 -14.06 -13.53 -9.91
C ALA A 180 -14.41 -13.75 -8.43
N ILE A 181 -13.93 -12.88 -7.54
CA ILE A 181 -14.26 -12.94 -6.11
C ILE A 181 -15.77 -12.76 -5.89
N LYS A 182 -16.41 -11.78 -6.56
CA LYS A 182 -17.86 -11.59 -6.50
C LYS A 182 -18.62 -12.85 -6.90
N THR A 183 -18.17 -13.54 -7.95
CA THR A 183 -18.80 -14.78 -8.41
C THR A 183 -18.73 -15.87 -7.34
N VAL A 184 -17.57 -16.03 -6.69
CA VAL A 184 -17.43 -16.96 -5.56
C VAL A 184 -18.37 -16.59 -4.42
N ILE A 185 -18.50 -15.30 -4.07
CA ILE A 185 -19.43 -14.84 -3.02
C ILE A 185 -20.88 -15.19 -3.37
N LEU A 186 -21.28 -15.02 -4.64
CA LEU A 186 -22.63 -15.39 -5.07
C LEU A 186 -22.89 -16.90 -4.98
N MET A 187 -21.88 -17.73 -5.26
CA MET A 187 -21.99 -19.19 -5.09
C MET A 187 -22.13 -19.61 -3.62
N LEU A 188 -21.65 -18.79 -2.67
CA LEU A 188 -21.82 -19.05 -1.23
C LEU A 188 -23.21 -18.73 -0.70
N LEU A 189 -24.10 -18.11 -1.49
CA LEU A 189 -25.50 -17.90 -1.08
C LEU A 189 -26.26 -19.21 -0.91
N ASP A 190 -25.83 -20.27 -1.59
CA ASP A 190 -26.39 -21.62 -1.47
C ASP A 190 -25.68 -22.46 -0.39
N SER A 191 -24.83 -21.84 0.44
CA SER A 191 -24.07 -22.52 1.50
C SER A 191 -24.91 -22.77 2.74
N ASP A 192 -24.75 -23.95 3.35
CA ASP A 192 -25.39 -24.33 4.63
C ASP A 192 -24.85 -23.57 5.87
N ASN A 193 -23.90 -22.65 5.67
CA ASN A 193 -23.33 -21.84 6.75
C ASN A 193 -24.16 -20.58 6.99
N ASP A 194 -24.95 -20.58 8.07
CA ASP A 194 -25.99 -19.58 8.40
C ASP A 194 -25.53 -18.13 8.63
N GLY A 195 -24.22 -17.86 8.64
CA GLY A 195 -23.71 -16.49 8.71
C GLY A 195 -23.52 -15.91 10.13
N ASP A 196 -24.10 -16.53 11.15
CA ASP A 196 -23.94 -16.17 12.58
C ASP A 196 -22.55 -16.48 13.19
#